data_AF-A0A6L5G029-F1
#
_entry.id   AF-A0A6L5G029-F1
#
_cell.length_a   1.000
_cell.length_b   1.000
_cell.length_c   1.000
_cell.angle_alpha   90.00
_cell.angle_beta   90.00
_cell.angle_gamma   90.00
#
_symmetry.space_group_name_H-M   'P 1'
#
loop_
_entity.id
_entity.type
_entity.pdbx_description
1 polymer ?
#
loop_
_entity_poly.entity_id
_entity_poly.type
_entity_poly.pdbx_seq_one_letter_code
_entity_poly.pdbx_strand_id
1 'polypeptide(L)'
;MRHPSTRLPPLQTGPHRAGAVGATRCAPLERLRRCRLLRCSWEAVANIVARVVADHIDDSRLDELYRIGVDEVFYRKAHRFLTVVADHDRDGAVVWAKEGRKADTLK
;
A
#
# COMPACT_ATOMS: atom_id res chain seq x y z
N MET A 1 -25.05 -24.44 10.16
CA MET A 1 -24.08 -23.81 11.09
C MET A 1 -24.00 -22.32 10.78
N ARG A 2 -24.30 -21.44 11.75
CA ARG A 2 -24.18 -19.97 11.61
C ARG A 2 -22.93 -19.52 12.36
N HIS A 3 -22.06 -18.74 11.73
CA HIS A 3 -20.92 -18.11 12.42
C HIS A 3 -21.41 -17.04 13.41
N PRO A 4 -20.79 -16.92 14.60
CA PRO A 4 -21.14 -15.88 15.56
C PRO A 4 -20.61 -14.53 15.06
N SER A 5 -21.48 -13.52 15.06
CA SER A 5 -21.14 -12.15 14.70
C SER A 5 -20.32 -11.51 15.82
N THR A 6 -19.02 -11.32 15.59
CA THR A 6 -18.13 -10.61 16.52
C THR A 6 -18.49 -9.12 16.53
N ARG A 7 -19.07 -8.62 17.62
CA ARG A 7 -19.29 -7.19 17.84
C ARG A 7 -17.94 -6.48 18.03
N LEU A 8 -17.66 -5.47 17.21
CA LEU A 8 -16.53 -4.56 17.43
C LEU A 8 -16.78 -3.70 18.68
N PRO A 9 -15.76 -3.44 19.51
CA PRO A 9 -15.87 -2.54 20.65
C PRO A 9 -16.00 -1.07 20.20
N PRO A 10 -16.66 -0.22 21.00
CA PRO A 10 -16.82 1.20 20.68
C PRO A 10 -15.48 1.94 20.74
N LEU A 11 -15.27 2.83 19.78
CA LEU A 11 -14.09 3.69 19.65
C LEU A 11 -14.09 4.71 20.80
N GLN A 12 -13.11 4.65 21.70
CA GLN A 12 -12.92 5.70 22.72
C GLN A 12 -12.19 6.89 22.10
N THR A 13 -12.85 8.05 22.01
CA THR A 13 -12.24 9.31 21.60
C THR A 13 -11.64 10.03 22.82
N GLY A 14 -10.31 10.05 22.91
CA GLY A 14 -9.55 10.87 23.86
C GLY A 14 -9.47 12.34 23.44
N PRO A 15 -9.00 13.24 24.33
CA PRO A 15 -9.23 14.68 24.19
C PRO A 15 -8.40 15.31 23.07
N HIS A 16 -9.08 16.16 22.30
CA HIS A 16 -8.52 17.05 21.29
C HIS A 16 -7.38 17.91 21.87
N ARG A 17 -6.15 17.68 21.43
CA ARG A 17 -5.10 18.71 21.43
C ARG A 17 -5.05 19.37 20.06
N ALA A 18 -5.64 20.56 19.98
CA ALA A 18 -5.40 21.50 18.90
C ALA A 18 -3.92 21.94 18.93
N GLY A 19 -3.23 21.79 17.81
CA GLY A 19 -1.83 22.20 17.66
C GLY A 19 -1.51 22.51 16.20
N ALA A 20 -1.39 23.81 15.92
CA ALA A 20 -0.72 24.44 14.77
C ALA A 20 -1.07 23.93 13.36
N VAL A 21 -1.99 24.65 12.71
CA VAL A 21 -2.14 24.66 11.24
C VAL A 21 -0.89 25.32 10.65
N GLY A 22 0.05 24.51 10.20
CA GLY A 22 1.22 24.95 9.45
C GLY A 22 1.63 23.88 8.47
N ALA A 23 0.94 23.80 7.32
CA ALA A 23 1.34 22.88 6.26
C ALA A 23 1.03 23.45 4.88
N THR A 24 1.90 24.34 4.41
CA THR A 24 2.12 24.53 2.98
C THR A 24 2.78 23.26 2.43
N ARG A 25 1.97 22.30 1.96
CA ARG A 25 2.42 21.26 1.03
C ARG A 25 1.31 21.05 0.01
N CYS A 26 1.45 21.65 -1.17
CA CYS A 26 0.69 21.24 -2.34
C CYS A 26 0.96 19.75 -2.58
N ALA A 27 0.05 18.88 -2.14
CA ALA A 27 0.03 17.50 -2.58
C ALA A 27 -0.31 17.48 -4.09
N PRO A 28 0.29 16.58 -4.90
CA PRO A 28 -0.08 16.44 -6.30
C PRO A 28 -1.59 16.31 -6.47
N LEU A 29 -2.16 16.93 -7.50
CA LEU A 29 -3.61 17.06 -7.72
C LEU A 29 -4.36 15.72 -7.60
N GLU A 30 -3.76 14.64 -8.11
CA GLU A 30 -4.23 13.24 -8.01
C GLU A 30 -4.55 12.82 -6.56
N ARG A 31 -3.67 13.19 -5.62
CA ARG A 31 -3.76 12.77 -4.21
C ARG A 31 -4.90 13.50 -3.51
N LEU A 32 -5.11 14.77 -3.87
CA LEU A 32 -6.24 15.58 -3.38
C LEU A 32 -7.57 15.07 -3.95
N ARG A 33 -7.61 14.59 -5.20
CA ARG A 33 -8.81 13.97 -5.79
C ARG A 33 -9.30 12.77 -4.99
N ARG A 34 -8.40 11.84 -4.63
CA ARG A 34 -8.76 10.67 -3.80
C ARG A 34 -9.26 11.05 -2.42
N CYS A 35 -8.59 12.01 -1.75
CA CYS A 35 -9.03 12.49 -0.44
C CYS A 35 -10.43 13.12 -0.50
N ARG A 36 -10.73 13.87 -1.56
CA ARG A 36 -12.03 14.51 -1.76
C ARG A 36 -13.14 13.50 -2.06
N LEU A 37 -12.86 12.49 -2.89
CA LEU A 37 -13.81 11.43 -3.22
C LEU A 37 -14.14 10.58 -1.98
N LEU A 38 -13.11 10.14 -1.27
CA LEU A 38 -13.25 9.23 -0.11
C LEU A 38 -13.57 9.97 1.20
N ARG A 39 -13.57 11.31 1.19
CA ARG A 39 -13.77 12.19 2.36
C ARG A 39 -12.86 11.84 3.55
N CYS A 40 -11.63 11.42 3.28
CA CYS A 40 -10.64 11.09 4.29
C CYS A 40 -9.28 11.68 3.95
N SER A 41 -8.42 11.82 4.96
CA SER A 41 -7.05 12.26 4.74
C SER A 41 -6.28 11.19 3.96
N TRP A 42 -5.23 11.62 3.26
CA TRP A 42 -4.34 10.66 2.63
C TRP A 42 -3.68 9.71 3.63
N GLU A 43 -3.39 10.19 4.84
CA GLU A 43 -2.84 9.37 5.91
C GLU A 43 -3.79 8.23 6.29
N ALA A 44 -5.10 8.50 6.34
CA ALA A 44 -6.10 7.47 6.57
C ALA A 44 -6.11 6.43 5.43
N VAL A 45 -6.06 6.87 4.17
CA VAL A 45 -5.96 5.96 3.01
C VAL A 45 -4.72 5.08 3.10
N ALA A 46 -3.56 5.68 3.40
CA ALA A 46 -2.30 4.94 3.52
C ALA A 46 -2.36 3.88 4.63
N ASN A 47 -2.93 4.21 5.78
CA ASN A 47 -3.09 3.27 6.90
C ASN A 47 -4.05 2.13 6.56
N ILE A 48 -5.15 2.41 5.86
CA ILE A 48 -6.09 1.39 5.41
C ILE A 48 -5.39 0.43 4.45
N VAL A 49 -4.67 0.95 3.45
CA VAL A 49 -3.93 0.12 2.49
C VAL A 49 -2.89 -0.74 3.20
N ALA A 50 -2.08 -0.16 4.10
CA ALA A 50 -1.06 -0.90 4.82
C ALA A 50 -1.65 -2.08 5.62
N ARG A 51 -2.77 -1.86 6.32
CA ARG A 51 -3.45 -2.91 7.08
C ARG A 51 -4.04 -3.98 6.15
N VAL A 52 -4.82 -3.57 5.14
CA VAL A 52 -5.49 -4.53 4.25
C VAL A 52 -4.47 -5.39 3.51
N VAL A 53 -3.38 -4.79 3.02
CA VAL A 53 -2.29 -5.53 2.37
C VAL A 53 -1.64 -6.49 3.36
N ALA A 54 -1.31 -6.05 4.58
CA ALA A 54 -0.73 -6.95 5.59
C ALA A 54 -1.64 -8.15 5.92
N ASP A 55 -2.96 -7.96 5.93
CA ASP A 55 -3.92 -9.02 6.23
C ASP A 55 -4.18 -9.99 5.05
N HIS A 56 -3.87 -9.59 3.81
CA HIS A 56 -4.24 -10.34 2.59
C HIS A 56 -3.06 -10.80 1.73
N ILE A 57 -1.82 -10.47 2.11
CA ILE A 57 -0.64 -11.01 1.45
C ILE A 57 -0.31 -12.38 2.04
N ASP A 58 -0.49 -13.40 1.22
CA ASP A 58 -0.03 -14.77 1.47
C ASP A 58 1.33 -14.99 0.81
N ASP A 59 2.26 -15.64 1.51
CA ASP A 59 3.58 -15.99 0.98
C ASP A 59 3.51 -17.09 -0.08
N SER A 60 2.45 -17.91 -0.09
CA SER A 60 2.21 -18.95 -1.12
C SER A 60 2.04 -18.38 -2.53
N ARG A 61 1.84 -17.07 -2.68
CA ARG A 61 1.83 -16.39 -3.99
C ARG A 61 3.14 -16.53 -4.77
N LEU A 62 4.24 -16.86 -4.10
CA LEU A 62 5.55 -17.08 -4.72
C LEU A 62 5.74 -18.53 -5.19
N ASP A 63 4.83 -19.43 -4.83
CA ASP A 63 4.89 -20.82 -5.24
C ASP A 63 4.56 -20.95 -6.73
N GLU A 64 5.24 -21.90 -7.39
CA GLU A 64 5.00 -22.28 -8.80
C GLU A 64 5.12 -21.11 -9.79
N LEU A 65 6.08 -20.21 -9.56
CA LEU A 65 6.31 -19.05 -10.39
C LEU A 65 7.22 -19.37 -11.59
N TYR A 66 6.66 -19.48 -12.80
CA TYR A 66 7.39 -19.90 -14.00
C TYR A 66 7.57 -18.80 -15.05
N ARG A 67 6.49 -18.09 -15.42
CA ARG A 67 6.52 -17.01 -16.40
C ARG A 67 6.41 -15.67 -15.68
N ILE A 68 7.56 -15.02 -15.49
CA ILE A 68 7.64 -13.75 -14.75
C ILE A 68 8.03 -12.57 -15.63
N GLY A 69 7.46 -11.42 -15.29
CA GLY A 69 7.96 -10.11 -15.70
C GLY A 69 8.69 -9.47 -14.54
N VAL A 70 9.91 -8.98 -14.78
CA VAL A 70 10.65 -8.18 -13.80
C VAL A 70 10.80 -6.78 -14.37
N ASP A 71 10.39 -5.78 -13.61
CA ASP A 71 10.43 -4.38 -14.02
C ASP A 71 11.05 -3.48 -12.94
N GLU A 72 11.58 -2.33 -13.38
CA GLU A 72 12.19 -1.31 -12.54
C GLU A 72 11.43 0.02 -12.67
N VAL A 73 10.70 0.37 -11.62
CA VAL A 73 9.94 1.62 -11.58
C VAL A 73 10.75 2.71 -10.88
N PHE A 74 11.12 3.75 -11.61
CA PHE A 74 11.68 4.96 -11.01
C PHE A 74 10.57 5.79 -10.34
N TYR A 75 10.69 6.01 -9.03
CA TYR A 75 9.69 6.76 -8.27
C TYR A 75 10.32 7.91 -7.49
N ARG A 76 9.72 9.10 -7.59
CA ARG A 76 10.14 10.34 -6.90
C ARG A 76 11.54 10.83 -7.32
N LYS A 77 11.84 12.08 -6.98
CA LYS A 77 13.19 12.65 -7.16
C LYS A 77 14.21 11.88 -6.30
N ALA A 78 15.47 11.89 -6.77
CA ALA A 78 16.67 11.28 -6.18
C ALA A 78 16.89 9.78 -6.43
N HIS A 79 16.69 9.30 -7.67
CA HIS A 79 17.13 7.94 -8.07
C HIS A 79 16.62 6.82 -7.16
N ARG A 80 15.34 6.90 -6.80
CA ARG A 80 14.65 5.83 -6.09
C ARG A 80 14.00 4.90 -7.10
N PHE A 81 14.25 3.62 -6.91
CA PHE A 81 13.81 2.56 -7.81
C PHE A 81 13.06 1.52 -7.01
N LEU A 82 12.02 0.97 -7.60
CA LEU A 82 11.26 -0.15 -7.08
C LEU A 82 11.41 -1.29 -8.09
N THR A 83 12.02 -2.40 -7.67
CA THR A 83 11.98 -3.63 -8.46
C THR A 83 10.66 -4.33 -8.18
N VAL A 84 9.95 -4.73 -9.23
CA VAL A 84 8.65 -5.39 -9.15
C VAL A 84 8.72 -6.69 -9.95
N VAL A 85 8.15 -7.77 -9.39
CA VAL A 85 7.99 -9.06 -10.08
C VAL A 85 6.49 -9.31 -10.28
N ALA A 86 6.09 -9.53 -11.52
CA ALA A 86 4.75 -9.88 -11.92
C ALA A 86 4.70 -11.33 -12.41
N ASP A 87 3.64 -12.03 -12.04
CA ASP A 87 3.31 -13.37 -12.54
C ASP A 87 2.43 -13.23 -13.80
N HIS A 88 2.95 -13.65 -14.95
CA HIS A 88 2.23 -13.56 -16.21
C HIS A 88 1.14 -14.63 -16.37
N ASP A 89 1.17 -15.68 -15.56
CA ASP A 89 0.17 -16.76 -15.62
C ASP A 89 -1.01 -16.49 -14.68
N ARG A 90 -0.86 -15.56 -13.73
CA ARG A 90 -1.93 -15.08 -12.84
C ARG A 90 -2.34 -13.64 -13.19
N ASP A 91 -2.82 -13.42 -14.41
CA ASP A 91 -3.34 -12.13 -14.91
C ASP A 91 -2.36 -10.94 -14.77
N GLY A 92 -1.04 -11.19 -14.70
CA GLY A 92 -0.05 -10.15 -14.49
C GLY A 92 0.03 -9.66 -13.04
N ALA A 93 -0.42 -10.46 -12.06
CA ALA A 93 -0.43 -10.10 -10.66
C ALA A 93 0.99 -9.78 -10.16
N VAL A 94 1.14 -8.67 -9.45
CA VAL A 94 2.39 -8.34 -8.75
C VAL A 94 2.53 -9.23 -7.53
N VAL A 95 3.48 -10.15 -7.58
CA VAL A 95 3.73 -11.12 -6.50
C VAL A 95 4.83 -10.65 -5.56
N TRP A 96 5.67 -9.71 -5.99
CA TRP A 96 6.75 -9.18 -5.16
C TRP A 96 7.15 -7.75 -5.58
N ALA A 97 7.54 -6.93 -4.61
CA ALA A 97 8.11 -5.61 -4.86
C ALA A 97 9.02 -5.17 -3.71
N LYS A 98 10.16 -4.54 -4.04
CA LYS A 98 11.10 -4.01 -3.04
C LYS A 98 11.91 -2.83 -3.57
N GLU A 99 12.24 -1.89 -2.68
CA GLU A 99 13.07 -0.73 -3.02
C GLU A 99 14.50 -1.18 -3.41
N GLY A 100 14.97 -0.67 -4.53
CA GLY A 100 16.24 -1.02 -5.14
C GLY A 100 16.12 -1.27 -6.64
N ARG A 101 17.26 -1.48 -7.29
CA ARG A 101 17.38 -1.82 -8.73
C ARG A 101 18.55 -2.76 -9.00
N LYS A 102 18.96 -3.54 -8.00
CA LYS A 102 20.14 -4.40 -8.06
C LYS A 102 19.72 -5.85 -7.85
N ALA A 103 20.55 -6.79 -8.31
CA ALA A 103 20.32 -8.21 -8.06
C ALA A 103 20.15 -8.53 -6.56
N ASP A 104 20.82 -7.77 -5.67
CA ASP A 104 20.64 -7.87 -4.22
C ASP A 104 19.20 -7.60 -3.75
N THR A 105 18.42 -6.87 -4.53
CA THR A 105 17.01 -6.62 -4.21
C THR A 105 16.23 -7.93 -4.26
N LEU A 106 16.49 -8.81 -5.23
CA LEU A 106 15.75 -10.05 -5.55
C LEU A 106 16.19 -11.29 -4.74
N LYS A 107 16.96 -11.12 -3.66
CA LYS A 107 17.33 -12.20 -2.76
C LYS A 107 16.19 -12.61 -1.82
#